data_AF-A0A2V6TA37-F1
#
_entry.id   AF-A0A2V6TA37-F1
#
_cell.length_a   1.000
_cell.length_b   1.000
_cell.length_c   1.000
_cell.angle_alpha   90.00
_cell.angle_beta   90.00
_cell.angle_gamma   90.00
#
_symmetry.space_group_name_H-M   'P 1'
#
loop_
_entity.id
_entity.type
_entity.pdbx_description
1 polymer ?
#
loop_
_entity_poly.entity_id
_entity_poly.type
_entity_poly.pdbx_seq_one_letter_code
_entity_poly.pdbx_strand_id
1 'polypeptide(L)'
;MMWRLLGPGGAQETWTNPRFVELGNAARVSLDEKARGQAYREMTAILLEHLPWIPVLQPIESYGVQKHLEWKPYSSQQVEIRNFNLRVRRA
;
A
#
# COMPACT_ATOMS: atom_id res chain seq x y z
N MET A 1 4.92 1.40 -0.44
CA MET A 1 4.00 1.42 -1.61
C MET A 1 3.95 2.81 -2.25
N MET A 2 5.11 3.45 -2.46
CA MET A 2 5.15 4.87 -2.89
C MET A 2 5.29 5.03 -4.42
N TRP A 3 5.95 4.07 -5.10
CA TRP A 3 6.11 4.07 -6.55
C TRP A 3 4.80 4.20 -7.32
N ARG A 4 3.74 3.49 -6.90
CA ARG A 4 2.44 3.52 -7.57
C ARG A 4 1.82 4.93 -7.62
N LEU A 5 2.11 5.75 -6.61
CA LEU A 5 1.48 7.05 -6.44
C LEU A 5 2.37 8.20 -6.95
N LEU A 6 3.68 8.10 -6.75
CA LEU A 6 4.68 9.12 -7.11
C LEU A 6 5.38 8.86 -8.46
N GLY A 7 5.28 7.65 -9.01
CA GLY A 7 5.87 7.34 -10.31
C GLY A 7 5.15 8.06 -11.45
N PRO A 8 5.74 8.06 -12.66
CA PRO A 8 5.15 8.71 -13.83
C PRO A 8 3.73 8.24 -14.12
N GLY A 9 2.79 9.19 -14.26
CA GLY A 9 1.35 8.92 -14.44
C GLY A 9 0.62 8.52 -13.16
N GLY A 10 1.28 8.58 -12.00
CA GLY A 10 0.69 8.32 -10.69
C GLY A 10 -0.28 9.42 -10.27
N ALA A 11 -1.29 9.05 -9.47
CA ALA A 11 -2.31 9.99 -9.01
C ALA A 11 -1.76 11.14 -8.13
N GLN A 12 -0.52 11.02 -7.66
CA GLN A 12 0.13 12.00 -6.80
C GLN A 12 1.54 12.34 -7.28
N GLU A 13 1.80 12.29 -8.60
CA GLU A 13 3.06 12.69 -9.24
C GLU A 13 3.34 14.20 -9.02
N THR A 14 3.83 14.53 -7.83
CA THR A 14 4.06 15.89 -7.34
C THR A 14 5.55 16.19 -7.15
N TRP A 15 6.38 15.16 -7.24
CA TRP A 15 7.83 15.20 -7.08
C TRP A 15 8.47 14.13 -7.95
N THR A 16 9.69 14.38 -8.44
CA THR A 16 10.42 13.45 -9.29
C THR A 16 11.91 13.39 -8.94
N ASN A 17 12.51 12.22 -9.10
CA ASN A 17 13.94 11.98 -8.98
C ASN A 17 14.34 10.93 -10.04
N PRO A 18 15.36 11.18 -10.88
CA PRO A 18 15.71 10.28 -11.98
C PRO A 18 16.03 8.85 -11.55
N ARG A 19 16.78 8.69 -10.45
CA ARG A 19 17.16 7.38 -9.91
C ARG A 19 15.95 6.64 -9.34
N PHE A 20 15.05 7.36 -8.67
CA PHE A 20 13.79 6.80 -8.20
C PHE A 20 12.93 6.26 -9.37
N VAL A 21 12.86 7.00 -10.47
CA VAL A 21 12.13 6.60 -11.69
C VAL A 21 12.76 5.39 -12.36
N GLU A 22 14.09 5.37 -12.49
CA GLU A 22 14.84 4.23 -13.03
C GLU A 22 14.55 2.95 -12.22
N LEU A 23 14.73 3.01 -10.90
CA LEU A 23 14.51 1.89 -9.99
C LEU A 23 13.07 1.40 -10.01
N GLY A 24 12.10 2.32 -10.01
CA GLY A 24 10.68 1.97 -10.03
C GLY A 24 10.25 1.26 -11.31
N ASN A 25 10.77 1.72 -12.46
CA ASN A 25 10.52 1.06 -13.74
C ASN A 25 11.13 -0.35 -13.79
N ALA A 26 12.38 -0.50 -13.33
CA ALA A 26 13.03 -1.81 -13.23
C ALA A 26 12.27 -2.77 -12.29
N ALA A 27 11.85 -2.27 -11.11
CA ALA A 27 11.12 -3.06 -10.12
C ALA A 27 9.75 -3.54 -10.64
N ARG A 28 9.05 -2.73 -11.46
CA ARG A 28 7.72 -3.05 -11.98
C ARG A 28 7.73 -4.23 -12.96
N VAL A 29 8.80 -4.39 -13.74
CA VAL A 29 8.92 -5.44 -14.75
C VAL A 29 9.70 -6.67 -14.25
N SER A 30 10.35 -6.57 -13.08
CA SER A 30 11.15 -7.66 -12.54
C SER A 30 10.31 -8.76 -11.87
N LEU A 31 10.61 -10.01 -12.26
CA LEU A 31 10.09 -11.22 -11.63
C LEU A 31 10.98 -11.75 -10.49
N ASP A 32 12.24 -11.30 -10.41
CA ASP A 32 13.16 -11.66 -9.33
C ASP A 32 12.80 -10.87 -8.06
N GLU A 33 12.38 -11.61 -7.03
CA GLU A 33 11.98 -11.05 -5.75
C GLU A 33 13.12 -10.31 -5.03
N LYS A 34 14.35 -10.82 -5.07
CA LYS A 34 15.51 -10.21 -4.41
C LYS A 34 15.89 -8.92 -5.10
N ALA A 35 15.96 -8.94 -6.44
CA ALA A 35 16.25 -7.75 -7.22
C ALA A 35 15.18 -6.66 -7.01
N ARG A 36 13.90 -7.05 -7.04
CA ARG A 36 12.78 -6.14 -6.78
C ARG A 36 12.81 -5.58 -5.35
N GLY A 37 13.12 -6.42 -4.37
CA GLY A 37 13.28 -6.01 -2.97
C GLY A 37 14.41 -5.01 -2.78
N GLN A 38 15.56 -5.21 -3.44
CA GLN A 38 16.68 -4.28 -3.40
C GLN A 38 16.32 -2.93 -4.02
N ALA A 39 15.68 -2.92 -5.19
CA ALA A 39 15.22 -1.69 -5.82
C ALA A 39 14.29 -0.89 -4.89
N TYR A 40 13.33 -1.54 -4.24
CA TYR A 40 12.45 -0.86 -3.28
C TYR A 40 13.16 -0.30 -2.05
N ARG A 41 14.23 -0.95 -1.57
CA ARG A 41 15.05 -0.42 -0.47
C ARG A 41 15.78 0.86 -0.88
N GLU A 42 16.42 0.85 -2.05
CA GLU A 42 17.09 2.04 -2.60
C GLU A 42 16.10 3.19 -2.85
N MET A 43 14.95 2.89 -3.44
CA MET A 43 13.88 3.88 -3.62
C MET A 43 13.40 4.46 -2.29
N THR A 44 13.30 3.63 -1.25
CA THR A 44 12.91 4.07 0.10
C THR A 44 13.97 4.99 0.70
N ALA A 45 15.25 4.72 0.51
CA ALA A 45 16.33 5.59 0.97
C ALA A 45 16.23 6.98 0.33
N ILE A 46 16.02 7.06 -1.00
CA ILE A 46 15.83 8.33 -1.72
C ILE A 46 14.59 9.08 -1.18
N LEU A 47 13.49 8.37 -0.93
CA LEU A 47 12.29 8.95 -0.35
C LEU A 47 12.52 9.55 1.05
N LEU A 48 13.31 8.88 1.88
CA LEU A 48 13.63 9.34 3.23
C LEU A 48 14.65 10.49 3.24
N GLU A 49 15.48 10.60 2.20
CA GLU A 49 16.41 11.72 2.01
C GLU A 49 15.68 13.00 1.58
N HIS A 50 14.75 12.88 0.63
CA HIS A 50 14.06 14.05 0.05
C HIS A 50 12.73 14.39 0.72
N LEU A 51 12.10 13.44 1.42
CA LEU A 51 10.79 13.56 2.08
C LEU A 51 9.74 14.30 1.24
N PRO A 52 9.49 13.90 -0.03
CA PRO A 52 8.44 14.52 -0.84
C PRO A 52 7.07 14.42 -0.16
N TRP A 53 6.86 13.37 0.64
CA TRP A 53 5.79 13.27 1.63
C TRP A 53 6.38 13.04 3.01
N ILE A 54 5.63 13.47 4.01
CA ILE A 54 5.92 13.24 5.42
C ILE A 54 5.01 12.10 5.90
N PRO A 55 5.52 10.87 6.07
CA PRO A 55 4.74 9.79 6.66
C PRO A 55 4.41 10.14 8.12
N VAL A 56 3.12 10.22 8.45
CA VAL A 56 2.68 10.60 9.81
C VAL A 56 2.44 9.35 10.66
N LEU A 57 1.53 8.48 10.22
CA LEU A 57 1.16 7.26 10.90
C LEU A 57 0.58 6.24 9.93
N GLN A 58 0.68 4.96 10.29
CA GLN A 58 -0.18 3.94 9.72
C GLN A 58 -1.42 3.82 10.62
N PRO A 59 -2.64 4.07 10.11
CA PRO A 59 -3.82 4.07 10.96
C PRO A 59 -4.15 2.66 11.44
N ILE A 60 -4.57 2.55 12.70
CA ILE A 60 -5.24 1.36 13.22
C ILE A 60 -6.73 1.55 12.98
N GLU A 61 -7.30 0.72 12.12
CA GLU A 61 -8.72 0.77 11.81
C GLU A 61 -9.49 -0.19 12.71
N SER A 62 -10.33 0.38 13.57
CA SER A 62 -11.20 -0.35 14.49
C SER A 62 -12.65 -0.12 14.10
N TYR A 63 -13.43 -1.20 14.11
CA TYR A 63 -14.83 -1.18 13.69
C TYR A 63 -15.73 -1.73 14.79
N GLY A 64 -16.88 -1.08 15.01
CA GLY A 64 -17.96 -1.62 15.81
C GLY A 64 -18.87 -2.50 14.97
N VAL A 65 -19.18 -3.71 15.44
CA VAL A 65 -20.04 -4.67 14.74
C VAL A 65 -21.14 -5.16 15.67
N GLN A 66 -22.36 -5.35 15.14
CA GLN A 66 -23.47 -5.94 15.89
C GLN A 66 -23.13 -7.38 16.33
N LYS A 67 -23.51 -7.78 17.54
CA LYS A 67 -23.14 -9.11 18.09
C LYS A 67 -23.64 -10.30 17.26
N HIS A 68 -24.72 -10.12 16.51
CA HIS A 68 -25.28 -11.13 15.62
C HIS A 68 -24.66 -11.13 14.22
N LEU A 69 -23.65 -10.28 13.96
CA LEU A 69 -22.90 -10.25 12.71
C LEU A 69 -21.49 -10.81 12.94
N GLU A 70 -21.12 -11.79 12.14
CA GLU A 70 -19.73 -12.24 12.00
C GLU A 70 -19.12 -11.53 10.80
N TRP A 71 -18.14 -10.66 11.07
CA TRP A 71 -17.39 -9.94 10.06
C TRP A 71 -15.95 -9.71 10.52
N LYS A 72 -15.00 -9.73 9.57
CA LYS A 72 -13.59 -9.42 9.84
C LYS A 72 -13.10 -8.31 8.91
N PRO A 73 -12.37 -7.31 9.44
CA PRO A 73 -11.74 -6.28 8.62
C PRO A 73 -10.57 -6.85 7.83
N TYR A 74 -10.29 -6.25 6.68
CA TYR A 74 -9.13 -6.57 5.85
C TYR A 74 -8.07 -5.48 6.01
N SER A 75 -6.79 -5.85 5.93
CA SER A 75 -5.68 -4.91 6.02
C SER A 75 -5.64 -3.89 4.85
N SER A 76 -6.37 -4.16 3.77
CA SER A 76 -6.55 -3.28 2.63
C SER A 76 -7.64 -2.21 2.83
N GLN A 77 -8.25 -2.12 4.01
CA GLN A 77 -9.38 -1.22 4.33
C GLN A 77 -10.66 -1.51 3.54
N GLN A 78 -10.66 -2.54 2.69
CA GLN A 78 -11.82 -2.91 1.90
C GLN A 78 -12.89 -3.58 2.78
N VAL A 79 -14.12 -3.12 2.67
CA VAL A 79 -15.27 -3.77 3.32
C VAL A 79 -15.75 -4.93 2.45
N GLU A 80 -15.43 -6.15 2.87
CA GLU A 80 -15.85 -7.37 2.18
C GLU A 80 -17.15 -7.92 2.79
N ILE A 81 -18.23 -7.88 2.00
CA ILE A 81 -19.60 -8.23 2.42
C ILE A 81 -20.10 -9.54 1.82
N ARG A 82 -19.31 -10.20 0.96
CA ARG A 82 -19.69 -11.50 0.42
C ARG A 82 -19.83 -12.51 1.56
N ASN A 83 -20.66 -13.52 1.34
CA ASN A 83 -21.09 -14.52 2.34
C ASN A 83 -19.94 -15.27 3.04
N PHE A 84 -18.74 -15.30 2.46
CA PHE A 84 -17.58 -15.90 3.09
C PHE A 84 -16.98 -15.04 4.22
N ASN A 85 -17.22 -13.73 4.22
CA ASN A 85 -16.70 -12.80 5.23
C ASN A 85 -17.78 -12.16 6.11
N LEU A 86 -18.98 -11.91 5.58
CA LEU A 86 -20.11 -11.34 6.35
C LEU A 86 -21.22 -12.38 6.51
N ARG A 87 -21.54 -12.73 7.76
CA ARG A 87 -22.60 -13.70 8.09
C ARG A 87 -23.45 -13.22 9.26
N VAL A 88 -24.73 -13.60 9.26
CA VAL A 88 -25.63 -13.39 10.40
C VAL A 88 -25.60 -14.65 11.27
N ARG A 89 -25.21 -14.52 12.54
CA ARG A 89 -25.46 -15.56 13.56
C ARG A 89 -26.95 -15.54 13.89
N ARG A 90 -27.64 -16.65 13.62
CA ARG A 90 -28.95 -16.89 14.25
C ARG A 90 -28.69 -17.21 15.73
N ALA A 91 -29.47 -16.59 16.60
CA ALA A 91 -29.45 -16.81 18.06
C ALA A 91 -29.88 -18.23 18.42
#